data_AF-A0A839JR60-F1
#
_entry.id   AF-A0A839JR60-F1
#
_cell.length_a   1.000
_cell.length_b   1.000
_cell.length_c   1.000
_cell.angle_alpha   90.00
_cell.angle_beta   90.00
_cell.angle_gamma   90.00
#
_symmetry.space_group_name_H-M   'P 1'
#
loop_
_entity.id
_entity.type
_entity.pdbx_description
1 polymer ?
#
loop_
_entity_poly.entity_id
_entity_poly.type
_entity_poly.pdbx_seq_one_letter_code
_entity_poly.pdbx_strand_id
1 'polypeptide(L)' 'MALTNDDKQWIKGAIADGVVEGRLQALTNDIKEIYDVIYGKPNKSFTSASFAKMSSKEKLLVINEELLKMAKDAGVVLPR' A
#
# COMPACT_ATOMS: atom_id res chain seq x y z
N MET A 1 15.35 37.77 -12.63
CA MET A 1 15.28 37.08 -13.95
C MET A 1 13.81 36.97 -14.33
N ALA A 2 13.46 37.26 -15.58
CA ALA A 2 12.11 37.06 -16.10
C ALA A 2 12.07 35.76 -16.91
N LEU A 3 10.94 35.06 -16.87
CA LEU A 3 10.73 33.86 -17.68
C LEU A 3 10.81 34.20 -19.17
N THR A 4 11.50 33.35 -19.93
CA THR A 4 11.57 33.45 -21.38
C THR A 4 10.22 33.10 -22.01
N ASN A 5 10.06 33.40 -23.29
CA ASN A 5 8.83 33.02 -24.01
C ASN A 5 8.73 31.50 -24.18
N ASP A 6 9.86 30.80 -24.30
CA ASP A 6 9.90 29.35 -24.41
C ASP A 6 9.43 28.68 -23.12
N ASP A 7 9.85 29.20 -21.96
CA ASP A 7 9.36 28.73 -20.66
C ASP A 7 7.84 28.84 -20.57
N LYS A 8 7.28 29.97 -21.04
CA LYS A 8 5.82 30.21 -21.00
C LYS A 8 5.05 29.29 -21.95
N GLN A 9 5.61 28.97 -23.11
CA GLN A 9 4.97 28.04 -24.06
C GLN A 9 5.00 26.61 -23.53
N TRP A 10 6.14 26.19 -22.96
CA TRP A 10 6.25 24.88 -22.33
C TRP A 10 5.28 24.73 -21.16
N ILE A 11 5.18 25.75 -20.28
CA ILE A 11 4.22 25.75 -19.16
C ILE A 11 2.78 25.63 -19.67
N LYS A 12 2.42 26.39 -20.72
CA LYS A 12 1.08 26.32 -21.32
C LYS A 12 0.77 24.94 -21.89
N GLY A 13 1.71 24.34 -22.63
CA GLY A 13 1.57 22.99 -23.17
C GLY A 13 1.44 21.95 -22.07
N ALA A 14 2.32 21.97 -21.07
CA ALA A 14 2.30 21.04 -19.95
C ALA A 14 1.00 21.09 -19.13
N ILE A 15 0.37 22.27 -19.04
CA ILE A 15 -0.94 22.45 -18.40
C ILE A 15 -2.06 21.94 -19.31
N ALA A 16 -2.07 22.33 -20.58
CA ALA A 16 -3.11 21.93 -21.54
C ALA A 16 -3.15 20.42 -21.78
N ASP A 17 -1.98 19.79 -21.83
CA ASP A 17 -1.81 18.37 -22.09
C ASP A 17 -1.96 17.52 -20.82
N GLY A 18 -2.22 18.13 -19.65
CA GLY A 18 -2.39 17.44 -18.38
C GLY A 18 -1.15 16.65 -17.92
N VAL A 19 0.02 16.92 -18.51
CA VAL A 19 1.25 16.13 -18.30
C VAL A 19 1.63 16.09 -16.82
N VAL A 20 1.47 17.21 -16.12
CA VAL A 20 1.76 17.30 -14.69
C VAL A 20 0.81 16.42 -13.86
N GLU A 21 -0.48 16.46 -14.18
CA GLU A 21 -1.51 15.68 -13.48
C GLU A 21 -1.36 14.18 -13.74
N GLY A 22 -1.10 13.78 -14.99
CA GLY A 22 -0.84 12.38 -15.35
C GLY A 22 0.40 11.81 -14.65
N ARG A 23 1.49 12.59 -14.57
CA ARG A 23 2.70 12.19 -13.84
C ARG A 23 2.46 12.10 -12.34
N LEU A 24 1.68 13.01 -11.76
CA LEU A 24 1.32 12.97 -10.34
C LEU A 24 0.48 11.74 -10.01
N GLN A 25 -0.47 11.38 -10.89
CA GLN A 25 -1.30 10.20 -10.73
C GLN A 25 -0.48 8.91 -10.83
N ALA A 26 0.45 8.81 -11.79
CA ALA A 26 1.35 7.68 -11.92
C ALA A 26 2.20 7.50 -10.64
N LEU A 27 2.85 8.57 -10.18
CA LEU A 27 3.64 8.53 -8.96
C LEU A 27 2.81 8.15 -7.72
N THR A 28 1.56 8.62 -7.64
CA THR A 28 0.64 8.26 -6.56
C THR A 28 0.31 6.76 -6.57
N ASN A 29 0.15 6.17 -7.75
CA ASN A 29 -0.11 4.74 -7.90
C ASN A 29 1.12 3.92 -7.53
N ASP A 30 2.32 4.32 -8.01
CA ASP A 30 3.57 3.65 -7.69
C ASP A 30 3.85 3.65 -6.17
N ILE A 31 3.58 4.78 -5.49
CA ILE A 31 3.74 4.88 -4.03
C ILE A 31 2.77 3.93 -3.30
N LYS A 32 1.52 3.80 -3.77
CA LYS A 32 0.55 2.86 -3.19
C LYS A 32 1.02 1.42 -3.39
N GLU A 33 1.49 1.07 -4.58
CA GLU A 33 2.02 -0.27 -4.86
C GLU A 33 3.23 -0.57 -3.99
N ILE A 34 4.18 0.36 -3.85
CA ILE A 34 5.34 0.20 -2.96
C ILE A 34 4.87 0.02 -1.51
N TYR A 35 3.88 0.80 -1.06
CA TYR A 35 3.31 0.64 0.27
C TYR A 35 2.66 -0.74 0.44
N ASP A 36 1.93 -1.25 -0.56
CA ASP A 36 1.34 -2.58 -0.53
C ASP A 36 2.38 -3.71 -0.67
N VAL A 37 3.52 -3.48 -1.31
CA VAL A 37 4.62 -4.46 -1.35
C VAL A 37 5.32 -4.52 0.01
N ILE A 38 5.55 -3.38 0.66
CA ILE A 38 6.23 -3.30 1.96
C ILE A 38 5.28 -3.68 3.11
N TYR A 39 4.01 -3.29 3.03
CA TYR A 39 3.02 -3.34 4.10
C TYR A 39 1.68 -3.95 3.68
N GLY A 40 1.53 -4.49 2.47
CA GLY A 40 0.23 -4.95 1.96
C GLY A 40 -0.18 -6.33 2.46
N LYS A 41 0.64 -7.05 3.23
CA LYS A 41 0.17 -8.25 3.96
C LYS A 41 0.78 -8.53 5.35
N PRO A 42 0.89 -7.58 6.30
CA PRO A 42 0.53 -7.95 7.65
C PRO A 42 -0.98 -8.22 7.62
N ASN A 43 -1.42 -9.41 8.06
CA ASN A 43 -2.84 -9.62 8.30
C ASN A 43 -3.36 -8.46 9.16
N LYS A 44 -4.34 -7.70 8.64
CA LYS A 44 -4.90 -6.52 9.32
C LYS A 44 -5.39 -6.85 10.74
N SER A 45 -5.67 -8.12 11.00
CA SER A 45 -5.97 -8.68 12.33
C SER A 45 -4.85 -8.41 13.35
N PHE A 46 -3.57 -8.37 12.95
CA PHE A 46 -2.42 -8.21 13.86
C PHE A 46 -1.99 -6.76 14.10
N THR A 47 -2.46 -5.80 13.28
CA THR A 47 -2.10 -4.37 13.40
C THR A 47 -3.18 -3.54 14.08
N SER A 48 -4.27 -4.18 14.54
CA SER A 48 -5.37 -3.47 15.18
C SER A 48 -5.06 -3.06 16.63
N ALA A 49 -5.55 -1.89 17.06
CA ALA A 49 -5.46 -1.45 18.45
C ALA A 49 -6.16 -2.40 19.44
N SER A 50 -7.13 -3.18 18.95
CA SER A 50 -7.79 -4.25 19.71
C SER A 50 -6.84 -5.42 19.96
N PHE A 51 -6.14 -5.89 18.93
CA PHE A 51 -5.14 -6.95 19.05
C PHE A 51 -4.02 -6.57 20.02
N ALA A 52 -3.54 -5.32 19.99
CA ALA A 52 -2.49 -4.85 20.91
C ALA A 52 -2.88 -5.01 22.39
N LYS A 53 -4.15 -4.82 22.73
CA LYS A 53 -4.69 -4.89 24.11
C LYS A 53 -5.03 -6.30 24.61
N MET A 54 -5.03 -7.30 23.73
CA MET A 54 -5.32 -8.70 24.09
C MET A 54 -4.21 -9.33 24.95
N SER A 55 -4.59 -10.31 25.76
CA SER A 55 -3.64 -11.16 26.47
C SER A 55 -2.79 -12.00 25.50
N SER A 56 -1.65 -12.51 25.96
CA SER A 56 -0.78 -13.36 25.13
C SER A 56 -1.50 -14.62 24.62
N LYS A 57 -2.40 -15.21 25.43
CA LYS A 57 -3.18 -16.38 25.03
C LYS A 57 -4.13 -16.07 23.88
N GLU A 58 -4.88 -14.98 23.98
CA GLU A 58 -5.82 -14.55 22.93
C GLU A 58 -5.09 -14.20 21.63
N LYS A 59 -3.94 -13.51 21.74
CA LYS A 59 -3.09 -13.22 20.59
C LYS A 59 -2.66 -14.49 19.85
N LEU A 60 -2.24 -15.53 20.59
CA LEU A 60 -1.84 -16.81 20.00
C LEU A 60 -3.00 -17.52 19.28
N LEU A 61 -4.22 -17.44 19.82
CA LEU A 61 -5.40 -18.02 19.18
C LEU A 61 -5.73 -17.32 17.85
N VAL A 62 -5.74 -15.99 17.85
CA VAL A 62 -5.99 -15.19 16.63
C VAL A 62 -4.91 -15.46 15.57
N ILE A 63 -3.64 -15.58 15.97
CA ILE A 63 -2.55 -15.95 15.06
C ILE A 63 -2.78 -17.34 14.46
N ASN A 64 -3.19 -18.32 15.27
CA ASN A 64 -3.44 -19.67 14.80
C ASN A 64 -4.60 -19.73 13.80
N GLU A 65 -5.70 -19.02 14.05
CA GLU A 65 -6.85 -18.94 13.14
C GLU A 65 -6.47 -18.35 11.79
N GLU A 66 -5.71 -17.25 11.80
CA GLU A 66 -5.23 -16.58 10.60
C GLU A 66 -4.23 -17.45 9.81
N LEU A 67 -3.34 -18.16 10.50
CA LEU A 67 -2.40 -19.09 9.88
C LEU A 67 -3.12 -20.23 9.17
N LEU A 68 -4.15 -20.80 9.82
CA LEU A 68 -4.99 -21.85 9.23
C LEU A 68 -5.73 -21.36 7.98
N LYS A 69 -6.22 -20.10 8.00
CA LYS A 69 -6.86 -19.48 6.85
C LYS A 69 -5.89 -19.30 5.68
N MET A 70 -4.69 -18.79 5.92
CA MET A 70 -3.65 -18.66 4.89
C MET A 70 -3.26 -20.02 4.30
N ALA A 71 -3.10 -21.04 5.16
CA ALA A 71 -2.75 -22.38 4.72
C ALA A 71 -3.83 -22.94 3.78
N LYS A 72 -5.11 -22.76 4.13
CA LYS A 72 -6.25 -23.13 3.29
C LYS A 72 -6.23 -22.39 1.95
N ASP A 73 -6.04 -21.07 1.96
CA ASP A 73 -6.03 -20.25 0.75
C ASP A 73 -4.86 -20.61 -0.19
N ALA A 74 -3.72 -21.01 0.38
CA ALA A 74 -2.53 -21.45 -0.36
C ALA A 74 -2.55 -22.94 -0.75
N GLY A 75 -3.55 -23.72 -0.30
CA GLY A 75 -3.57 -25.18 -0.50
C GLY A 75 -2.46 -25.93 0.26
N VAL A 76 -1.92 -25.34 1.32
CA VAL A 76 -0.85 -25.91 2.16
C VAL A 76 -1.45 -26.58 3.39
N VAL A 77 -0.93 -27.74 3.76
CA VAL A 77 -1.25 -28.40 5.05
C VAL A 77 -0.17 -28.04 6.05
N LEU A 78 -0.56 -27.47 7.20
CA LEU A 78 0.37 -27.14 8.27
C LEU A 78 0.83 -28.42 9.01
N PRO A 79 2.10 -28.50 9.41
CA PRO A 79 2.58 -29.57 10.28
C PRO A 79 1.88 -29.52 11.65
N ARG A 80 1.72 -30.68 12.26
CA ARG A 80 1.13 -30.86 13.59
C ARG A 80 2.20 -30.89 14.68
#